data_AF-A0A2M8VXS2-F1
#
_entry.id   AF-A0A2M8VXS2-F1
#
_cell.length_a   1.000
_cell.length_b   1.000
_cell.length_c   1.000
_cell.angle_alpha   90.00
_cell.angle_beta   90.00
_cell.angle_gamma   90.00
#
_symmetry.space_group_name_H-M   'P 1'
#
loop_
_entity.id
_entity.type
_entity.pdbx_description
1 polymer ?
#
loop_
_entity_poly.entity_id
_entity_poly.type
_entity_poly.pdbx_seq_one_letter_code
_entity_poly.pdbx_strand_id
1 'polypeptide(L)' 'QHYWDSINEVQEFATQWMYKYNYERPNMALGGITPKQRLAMVA' A
#
# COMPACT_ATOMS: atom_id res chain seq x y z
N GLN A 1 6.81 12.61 15.89
CA GLN A 1 7.09 11.16 15.86
C GLN A 1 5.85 10.45 16.37
N HIS A 2 5.35 9.43 15.66
CA HIS A 2 4.26 8.60 16.14
C HIS A 2 4.88 7.39 16.84
N TYR A 3 4.50 7.17 18.08
CA TYR A 3 4.92 6.01 18.87
C TYR A 3 3.74 5.06 18.94
N TRP A 4 4.02 3.77 18.76
CA TRP A 4 3.03 2.71 18.83
C TRP A 4 2.96 2.19 20.26
N ASP A 5 1.76 1.99 20.77
CA ASP A 5 1.54 1.47 22.12
C ASP A 5 1.60 -0.07 22.15
N SER A 6 1.47 -0.72 20.98
CA SER A 6 1.55 -2.18 20.86
C SER A 6 2.01 -2.66 19.47
N ILE A 7 2.43 -3.92 19.40
CA ILE A 7 2.76 -4.60 18.13
C ILE A 7 1.50 -4.73 17.24
N ASN A 8 0.33 -4.95 17.84
CA ASN A 8 -0.92 -5.05 17.06
C ASN A 8 -1.21 -3.74 16.32
N GLU A 9 -1.01 -2.60 16.97
CA GLU A 9 -1.28 -1.29 16.38
C GLU A 9 -0.41 -1.03 15.14
N VAL A 10 0.89 -1.33 15.22
CA VAL A 10 1.79 -1.18 14.06
C VAL A 10 1.48 -2.19 12.96
N GLN A 11 1.02 -3.40 13.29
CA GLN A 11 0.59 -4.40 12.31
C GLN A 11 -0.67 -3.96 11.56
N GLU A 12 -1.66 -3.42 12.27
CA GLU A 12 -2.88 -2.88 11.66
C GLU A 12 -2.55 -1.72 10.73
N PHE A 13 -1.70 -0.79 11.19
CA PHE A 13 -1.24 0.32 10.36
C PHE A 13 -0.51 -0.17 9.10
N ALA A 14 0.44 -1.10 9.24
CA ALA A 14 1.16 -1.68 8.09
C ALA A 14 0.21 -2.38 7.10
N THR A 15 -0.81 -3.07 7.61
CA THR A 15 -1.84 -3.73 6.79
C THR A 15 -2.64 -2.71 5.99
N GLN A 16 -3.12 -1.65 6.64
CA GLN A 16 -3.82 -0.57 5.96
C GLN A 16 -2.92 0.15 4.94
N TRP A 17 -1.66 0.38 5.30
CA TRP A 17 -0.69 1.00 4.40
C TRP A 17 -0.46 0.17 3.14
N MET A 18 -0.30 -1.16 3.28
CA MET A 18 -0.15 -2.06 2.14
C MET A 18 -1.37 -2.06 1.23
N TYR A 19 -2.58 -1.97 1.79
CA TYR A 19 -3.80 -1.82 0.99
C TYR A 19 -3.76 -0.51 0.19
N LYS A 20 -3.55 0.63 0.86
CA LYS A 20 -3.50 1.95 0.21
C LYS A 20 -2.46 1.99 -0.90
N TYR A 21 -1.26 1.47 -0.66
CA TYR A 21 -0.20 1.44 -1.66
C TYR A 21 -0.56 0.60 -2.89
N ASN A 22 -1.10 -0.60 -2.67
CA ASN A 22 -1.38 -1.53 -3.76
C ASN A 22 -2.63 -1.18 -4.57
N TYR A 23 -3.62 -0.52 -3.96
CA TYR A 23 -4.97 -0.36 -4.52
C TYR A 23 -5.36 1.08 -4.82
N GLU A 24 -4.87 2.05 -4.03
CA GLU A 24 -5.38 3.42 -4.08
C GLU A 24 -4.35 4.40 -4.62
N ARG A 25 -3.05 4.16 -4.39
CA ARG A 25 -1.99 5.11 -4.71
C ARG A 25 -1.43 4.91 -6.12
N PRO A 26 -1.56 5.90 -7.02
CA PRO A 26 -0.84 5.93 -8.29
C PRO A 26 0.67 5.87 -8.09
N ASN A 27 1.36 5.00 -8.84
CA ASN A 27 2.81 4.94 -8.85
C ASN A 27 3.36 5.50 -10.18
N MET A 28 4.12 6.59 -10.11
CA MET A 28 4.67 7.25 -11.30
C MET A 28 5.68 6.39 -12.06
N ALA A 29 6.44 5.52 -11.38
CA ALA A 29 7.31 4.55 -12.05
C ALA A 29 6.53 3.50 -12.85
N LEU A 30 5.24 3.32 -12.54
CA LEU A 30 4.32 2.47 -13.29
C LEU A 30 3.50 3.25 -14.34
N GLY A 31 3.76 4.55 -14.54
CA GLY A 31 2.97 5.39 -15.44
C GLY A 31 1.69 5.94 -14.83
N GLY A 32 1.62 6.06 -13.50
CA GLY A 32 0.48 6.64 -12.80
C GLY A 32 -0.65 5.65 -12.52
N ILE A 33 -0.43 4.35 -12.72
CA ILE A 33 -1.36 3.29 -12.32
C ILE A 33 -0.95 2.69 -10.97
N THR A 34 -1.86 1.97 -10.33
CA THR A 34 -1.58 1.27 -9.07
C THR A 34 -0.84 -0.05 -9.32
N PRO A 35 -0.10 -0.57 -8.32
CA PRO A 35 0.54 -1.88 -8.44
C PRO A 35 -0.43 -3.00 -8.83
N LYS A 36 -1.66 -3.00 -8.29
CA LYS A 36 -2.67 -4.00 -8.65
C LYS A 36 -3.12 -3.87 -10.10
N GLN A 37 -3.33 -2.66 -10.60
CA GLN A 37 -3.67 -2.44 -12.01
C GLN A 37 -2.56 -2.96 -12.92
N ARG A 38 -1.29 -2.68 -12.58
CA ARG A 38 -0.14 -3.22 -13.31
C ARG A 38 -0.14 -4.75 -13.32
N LEU A 39 -0.38 -5.39 -12.17
CA LEU A 39 -0.44 -6.84 -12.06
C LEU A 39 -1.53 -7.43 -12.99
N ALA A 40 -2.71 -6.81 -13.03
CA ALA A 40 -3.81 -7.26 -13.89
C ALA A 40 -3.52 -7.10 -15.40
N MET A 41 -2.65 -6.17 -15.79
CA MET A 41 -2.25 -5.97 -17.19
C MET A 41 -1.15 -6.94 -17.66
N VAL A 42 -0.43 -7.56 -16.72
CA VAL A 42 0.68 -8.49 -17.00
C VAL A 42 0.21 -9.96 -16.99
N ALA A 43 -0.99 -10.22 -16.44
CA ALA A 43 -1.66 -11.51 -16.51
C ALA A 43 -2.28 -11.76 -17.90
#